data_AF-A0A924Z558-F1
#
_entry.id   AF-A0A924Z558-F1
#
_cell.length_a   1.000
_cell.length_b   1.000
_cell.length_c   1.000
_cell.angle_alpha   90.00
_cell.angle_beta   90.00
_cell.angle_gamma   90.00
#
_symmetry.space_group_name_H-M   'P 1'
#
loop_
_entity.id
_entity.type
_entity.pdbx_description
1 polymer ?
#
loop_
_entity_poly.entity_id
_entity_poly.type
_entity_poly.pdbx_seq_one_letter_code
_entity_poly.pdbx_strand_id
1 'polypeptide(L)'
;MVPHLITALTGPINELEARVLDSMPAIERWFRLEWMEHTPPFYSSVDLRNAGFKLAPVDTNLFPSGFNNLTPEMLPLAVQAAMAAIEKICPEAKNLLLVPGVQSQNSFYLSNVQRLVRIFTQAGLNVRLGSLDEAIKAPTPVALPDGSELVLEPLLRTRGRLGLKDFDPCTILLNNDLSAGVPRALQHLHEQYLLPPLHAGWGVRRKSRHCQSYEEVAKKFAKLLGMDPWLIHPMTATGVEVDFASGAGLDALQTQADAQLTKVRRKYKEYGTNEKPFVVVKTDSGAHGFSPFSVRDAKD
;
A
#
# COMPACT_ATOMS: atom_id res chain seq x y z
N MET A 1 8.23 -19.14 -18.41
CA MET A 1 8.72 -17.88 -19.02
C MET A 1 8.57 -16.79 -17.97
N VAL A 2 9.61 -16.02 -17.70
CA VAL A 2 9.58 -14.89 -16.75
C VAL A 2 9.76 -13.58 -17.51
N PRO A 3 9.31 -12.43 -16.97
CA PRO A 3 9.53 -11.13 -17.62
C PRO A 3 11.03 -10.81 -17.75
N HIS A 4 11.43 -10.29 -18.92
CA HIS A 4 12.78 -9.82 -19.18
C HIS A 4 12.75 -8.34 -19.61
N LEU A 5 13.79 -7.59 -19.25
CA LEU A 5 13.96 -6.22 -19.73
C LEU A 5 14.23 -6.24 -21.24
N ILE A 6 13.46 -5.47 -21.99
CA ILE A 6 13.62 -5.28 -23.45
C ILE A 6 14.48 -4.04 -23.79
N THR A 7 15.14 -3.46 -22.79
CA THR A 7 15.99 -2.26 -22.94
C THR A 7 17.47 -2.64 -22.85
N ALA A 8 18.29 -2.02 -23.69
CA ALA A 8 19.75 -2.10 -23.60
C ALA A 8 20.34 -1.15 -22.55
N LEU A 9 19.53 -0.23 -22.01
CA LEU A 9 19.98 0.81 -21.08
C LEU A 9 19.81 0.31 -19.64
N THR A 10 20.80 -0.45 -19.16
CA THR A 10 20.84 -1.04 -17.80
C THR A 10 22.00 -0.52 -16.95
N GLY A 11 22.79 0.45 -17.43
CA GLY A 11 23.92 1.01 -16.67
C GLY A 11 23.54 1.48 -15.27
N PRO A 12 22.54 2.37 -15.11
CA PRO A 12 22.17 2.90 -13.79
C PRO A 12 21.59 1.83 -12.85
N ILE A 13 20.83 0.85 -13.36
CA ILE A 13 20.33 -0.24 -12.51
C ILE A 13 21.45 -1.16 -12.05
N ASN A 14 22.42 -1.48 -12.91
CA ASN A 14 23.56 -2.31 -12.53
C ASN A 14 24.43 -1.62 -11.47
N GLU A 15 24.60 -0.29 -11.56
CA GLU A 15 25.32 0.48 -10.53
C GLU A 15 24.56 0.48 -9.19
N LEU A 16 23.23 0.68 -9.24
CA LEU A 16 22.38 0.60 -8.05
C LEU A 16 22.49 -0.79 -7.39
N GLU A 17 22.41 -1.85 -8.17
CA GLU A 17 22.54 -3.23 -7.71
C GLU A 17 23.91 -3.48 -7.07
N ALA A 18 25.00 -3.09 -7.73
CA ALA A 18 26.36 -3.23 -7.20
C ALA A 18 26.50 -2.52 -5.83
N ARG A 19 26.03 -1.28 -5.72
CA ARG A 19 26.07 -0.53 -4.45
C ARG A 19 25.27 -1.20 -3.34
N VAL A 20 24.10 -1.76 -3.66
CA VAL A 20 23.26 -2.49 -2.70
C VAL A 20 23.96 -3.75 -2.22
N LEU A 21 24.58 -4.52 -3.13
CA LEU A 21 25.32 -5.73 -2.79
C LEU A 21 26.55 -5.43 -1.93
N ASP A 22 27.35 -4.43 -2.31
CA ASP A 22 28.56 -4.03 -1.60
C ASP A 22 28.27 -3.46 -0.20
N SER A 23 27.07 -2.88 0.00
CA SER A 23 26.66 -2.22 1.25
C SER A 23 25.67 -3.03 2.08
N MET A 24 25.46 -4.31 1.77
CA MET A 24 24.39 -5.12 2.37
C MET A 24 24.38 -5.10 3.92
N PRO A 25 25.50 -5.29 4.65
CA PRO A 25 25.48 -5.22 6.11
C PRO A 25 25.11 -3.84 6.66
N ALA A 26 25.50 -2.76 5.96
CA ALA A 26 25.19 -1.40 6.34
C ALA A 26 23.71 -1.09 6.11
N ILE A 27 23.13 -1.54 5.00
CA ILE A 27 21.70 -1.44 4.69
C ILE A 27 20.86 -2.14 5.76
N GLU A 28 21.19 -3.39 6.06
CA GLU A 28 20.47 -4.18 7.06
C GLU A 28 20.54 -3.56 8.46
N ARG A 29 21.71 -3.01 8.84
CA ARG A 29 21.86 -2.26 10.08
C ARG A 29 21.02 -0.98 10.07
N TRP A 30 21.01 -0.24 8.96
CA TRP A 30 20.23 0.99 8.83
C TRP A 30 18.73 0.70 9.00
N PHE A 31 18.19 -0.29 8.30
CA PHE A 31 16.79 -0.69 8.47
C PHE A 31 16.45 -1.08 9.91
N ARG A 32 17.29 -1.89 10.58
CA ARG A 32 17.05 -2.26 11.99
C ARG A 32 16.94 -1.03 12.90
N LEU A 33 17.77 0.00 12.68
CA LEU A 33 17.71 1.24 13.45
C LEU A 33 16.44 2.04 13.14
N GLU A 34 16.08 2.19 11.86
CA GLU A 34 14.84 2.87 11.46
C GLU A 34 13.60 2.17 12.07
N TRP A 35 13.59 0.83 12.16
CA TRP A 35 12.49 0.06 12.78
C TRP A 35 12.45 0.12 14.32
N MET A 36 13.49 0.63 14.96
CA MET A 36 13.46 0.96 16.40
C MET A 36 12.75 2.29 16.65
N GLU A 37 12.88 3.24 15.73
CA GLU A 37 12.23 4.56 15.83
C GLU A 37 10.83 4.58 15.21
N HIS A 38 10.59 3.72 14.21
CA HIS A 38 9.36 3.68 13.44
C HIS A 38 8.72 2.29 13.47
N THR A 39 7.44 2.22 13.87
CA THR A 39 6.68 0.98 13.82
C THR A 39 6.23 0.69 12.39
N PRO A 40 6.64 -0.44 11.78
CA PRO A 40 6.17 -0.82 10.45
C PRO A 40 4.65 -1.12 10.48
N PRO A 41 3.94 -0.95 9.35
CA PRO A 41 2.55 -1.39 9.27
C PRO A 41 2.46 -2.92 9.43
N PHE A 42 1.31 -3.41 9.88
CA PHE A 42 1.07 -4.84 10.04
C PHE A 42 1.27 -5.62 8.74
N TYR A 43 0.85 -5.04 7.62
CA TYR A 43 1.13 -5.51 6.28
C TYR A 43 1.13 -4.35 5.27
N SER A 44 1.71 -4.57 4.10
CA SER A 44 1.62 -3.65 2.97
C SER A 44 2.06 -4.35 1.69
N SER A 45 1.61 -3.85 0.54
CA SER A 45 2.24 -4.12 -0.76
C SER A 45 2.81 -2.83 -1.36
N VAL A 46 3.87 -2.96 -2.14
CA VAL A 46 4.51 -1.84 -2.84
C VAL A 46 4.68 -2.23 -4.30
N ASP A 47 4.10 -1.44 -5.19
CA ASP A 47 4.28 -1.62 -6.63
C ASP A 47 5.56 -0.91 -7.06
N LEU A 48 6.45 -1.64 -7.74
CA LEU A 48 7.71 -1.11 -8.26
C LEU A 48 7.66 -1.05 -9.79
N ARG A 49 8.37 -0.08 -10.37
CA ARG A 49 8.69 -0.07 -11.81
C ARG A 49 10.19 -0.05 -12.02
N ASN A 50 10.68 -1.01 -12.78
CA ASN A 50 12.05 -1.05 -13.28
C ASN A 50 12.07 -0.54 -14.72
N ALA A 51 12.70 0.62 -14.94
CA ALA A 51 12.87 1.24 -16.26
C ALA A 51 14.27 1.01 -16.86
N GLY A 52 15.14 0.21 -16.22
CA GLY A 52 16.55 0.04 -16.58
C GLY A 52 17.46 1.20 -16.14
N PHE A 53 16.96 2.44 -16.17
CA PHE A 53 17.64 3.62 -15.62
C PHE A 53 17.12 4.06 -14.25
N LYS A 54 16.04 3.45 -13.75
CA LYS A 54 15.37 3.82 -12.50
C LYS A 54 14.58 2.64 -11.95
N LEU A 55 14.63 2.42 -10.65
CA LEU A 55 13.83 1.44 -9.92
C LEU A 55 13.13 2.13 -8.77
N ALA A 56 11.85 2.45 -8.94
CA ALA A 56 11.12 3.29 -7.99
C ALA A 56 9.75 2.70 -7.64
N PRO A 57 9.28 2.91 -6.40
CA PRO A 57 7.90 2.61 -6.04
C PRO A 57 6.95 3.61 -6.69
N VAL A 58 5.80 3.09 -7.12
CA VAL A 58 4.73 3.86 -7.79
C VAL A 58 3.41 3.81 -7.05
N ASP A 59 3.23 2.83 -6.16
CA ASP A 59 2.10 2.72 -5.23
C ASP A 59 2.54 2.03 -3.93
N THR A 60 1.88 2.40 -2.82
CA THR A 60 1.99 1.70 -1.53
C THR A 60 0.59 1.48 -1.00
N ASN A 61 0.20 0.22 -0.88
CA ASN A 61 -1.11 -0.18 -0.41
C ASN A 61 -1.00 -0.79 0.99
N LEU A 62 -1.66 -0.16 1.95
CA LEU A 62 -1.78 -0.65 3.33
C LEU A 62 -2.95 -1.63 3.52
N PHE A 63 -3.70 -1.90 2.46
CA PHE A 63 -4.82 -2.85 2.41
C PHE A 63 -4.61 -3.82 1.23
N PRO A 64 -3.48 -4.55 1.17
CA PRO A 64 -3.15 -5.40 0.02
C PRO A 64 -4.22 -6.48 -0.19
N SER A 65 -4.65 -6.65 -1.44
CA SER A 65 -5.76 -7.54 -1.83
C SER A 65 -5.33 -8.66 -2.77
N GLY A 66 -4.05 -9.03 -2.74
CA GLY A 66 -3.44 -10.00 -3.67
C GLY A 66 -2.72 -11.16 -2.99
N PHE A 67 -3.06 -11.50 -1.73
CA PHE A 67 -2.39 -12.59 -1.01
C PHE A 67 -2.56 -13.94 -1.71
N ASN A 68 -3.65 -14.14 -2.44
CA ASN A 68 -3.87 -15.34 -3.27
C ASN A 68 -2.81 -15.54 -4.36
N ASN A 69 -2.06 -14.50 -4.73
CA ASN A 69 -0.96 -14.57 -5.70
C ASN A 69 0.35 -15.09 -5.08
N LEU A 70 0.42 -15.22 -3.74
CA LEU A 70 1.56 -15.84 -3.07
C LEU A 70 1.61 -17.33 -3.41
N THR A 71 2.79 -17.81 -3.82
CA THR A 71 2.98 -19.23 -4.12
C THR A 71 2.92 -20.08 -2.85
N PRO A 72 2.61 -21.38 -2.95
CA PRO A 72 2.63 -22.28 -1.79
C PRO A 72 3.95 -22.26 -1.00
N GLU A 73 5.08 -22.13 -1.70
CA GLU A 73 6.43 -22.09 -1.11
C GLU A 73 6.69 -20.83 -0.29
N MET A 74 5.97 -19.73 -0.56
CA MET A 74 6.08 -18.48 0.19
C MET A 74 5.27 -18.49 1.48
N LEU A 75 4.35 -19.44 1.67
CA LEU A 75 3.44 -19.44 2.82
C LEU A 75 4.14 -19.62 4.18
N PRO A 76 5.13 -20.52 4.34
CA PRO A 76 5.81 -20.65 5.62
C PRO A 76 6.43 -19.32 6.08
N LEU A 77 7.04 -18.58 5.15
CA LEU A 77 7.61 -17.27 5.44
C LEU A 77 6.53 -16.21 5.75
N ALA A 78 5.41 -16.24 5.02
CA ALA A 78 4.28 -15.34 5.29
C ALA A 78 3.66 -15.58 6.68
N VAL A 79 3.54 -16.86 7.09
CA VAL A 79 3.06 -17.24 8.43
C VAL A 79 4.04 -16.76 9.50
N GLN A 80 5.35 -16.98 9.32
CA GLN A 80 6.37 -16.51 10.25
C GLN A 80 6.37 -14.97 10.39
N ALA A 81 6.24 -14.26 9.26
CA ALA A 81 6.14 -12.80 9.28
C ALA A 81 4.86 -12.31 9.99
N ALA A 82 3.74 -13.00 9.81
CA ALA A 82 2.50 -12.70 10.51
C ALA A 82 2.65 -12.91 12.02
N MET A 83 3.27 -14.02 12.46
CA MET A 83 3.54 -14.28 13.89
C MET A 83 4.37 -13.14 14.51
N ALA A 84 5.48 -12.75 13.87
CA ALA A 84 6.32 -11.66 14.35
C ALA A 84 5.57 -10.31 14.41
N ALA A 85 4.70 -10.03 13.44
CA ALA A 85 3.87 -8.83 13.43
C ALA A 85 2.84 -8.83 14.57
N ILE A 86 2.21 -9.98 14.86
CA ILE A 86 1.25 -10.14 15.95
C ILE A 86 1.95 -9.98 17.30
N GLU A 87 3.09 -10.64 17.52
CA GLU A 87 3.87 -10.55 18.77
C GLU A 87 4.26 -9.11 19.11
N LYS A 88 4.59 -8.30 18.10
CA LYS A 88 4.94 -6.88 18.28
C LYS A 88 3.75 -6.00 18.65
N ILE A 89 2.53 -6.35 18.20
CA ILE A 89 1.35 -5.50 18.37
C ILE A 89 0.49 -5.94 19.54
N CYS A 90 0.16 -7.23 19.61
CA CYS A 90 -0.69 -7.81 20.63
C CYS A 90 -0.29 -9.29 20.86
N PRO A 91 0.73 -9.55 21.70
CA PRO A 91 1.25 -10.89 21.92
C PRO A 91 0.25 -11.84 22.58
N GLU A 92 -0.76 -11.31 23.27
CA GLU A 92 -1.83 -12.08 23.90
C GLU A 92 -3.04 -12.31 22.96
N ALA A 93 -2.97 -11.84 21.71
CA ALA A 93 -4.08 -11.95 20.77
C ALA A 93 -4.43 -13.42 20.49
N LYS A 94 -5.62 -13.83 20.93
CA LYS A 94 -6.21 -15.13 20.57
C LYS A 94 -7.15 -15.00 19.37
N ASN A 95 -7.91 -13.91 19.32
CA ASN A 95 -8.98 -13.67 18.36
C ASN A 95 -8.62 -12.49 17.45
N LEU A 96 -8.70 -12.71 16.14
CA LEU A 96 -8.53 -11.69 15.11
C LEU A 96 -9.83 -11.51 14.34
N LEU A 97 -10.36 -10.29 14.35
CA LEU A 97 -11.48 -9.92 13.49
C LEU A 97 -10.93 -9.34 12.18
N LEU A 98 -11.13 -10.06 11.08
CA LEU A 98 -10.77 -9.58 9.74
C LEU A 98 -12.01 -8.93 9.10
N VAL A 99 -11.89 -7.67 8.71
CA VAL A 99 -12.96 -6.90 8.07
C VAL A 99 -12.64 -6.77 6.58
N PRO A 100 -13.28 -7.57 5.70
CA PRO A 100 -13.06 -7.47 4.26
C PRO A 100 -13.71 -6.22 3.66
N GLY A 101 -13.28 -5.91 2.44
CA GLY A 101 -13.89 -4.92 1.55
C GLY A 101 -15.28 -5.35 1.07
N VAL A 102 -16.01 -4.40 0.48
CA VAL A 102 -17.41 -4.58 0.01
C VAL A 102 -17.49 -5.47 -1.24
N GLN A 103 -16.37 -5.94 -1.80
CA GLN A 103 -16.29 -6.68 -3.06
C GLN A 103 -16.68 -8.17 -2.91
N SER A 104 -17.82 -8.46 -2.30
CA SER A 104 -18.31 -9.81 -1.97
C SER A 104 -18.56 -10.72 -3.18
N GLN A 105 -18.59 -10.18 -4.41
CA GLN A 105 -18.79 -10.94 -5.64
C GLN A 105 -17.51 -11.15 -6.46
N ASN A 106 -16.39 -10.52 -6.09
CA ASN A 106 -15.13 -10.68 -6.82
C ASN A 106 -14.41 -11.96 -6.34
N SER A 107 -14.42 -13.00 -7.16
CA SER A 107 -13.82 -14.31 -6.86
C SER A 107 -12.32 -14.24 -6.49
N PHE A 108 -11.56 -13.36 -7.16
CA PHE A 108 -10.14 -13.15 -6.82
C PHE A 108 -9.98 -12.49 -5.45
N TYR A 109 -10.83 -11.52 -5.13
CA TYR A 109 -10.80 -10.86 -3.82
C TYR A 109 -11.18 -11.82 -2.70
N LEU A 110 -12.20 -12.65 -2.89
CA LEU A 110 -12.58 -13.68 -1.93
C LEU A 110 -11.46 -14.71 -1.73
N SER A 111 -10.76 -15.10 -2.80
CA SER A 111 -9.58 -15.97 -2.71
C SER A 111 -8.44 -15.32 -1.92
N ASN A 112 -8.27 -13.99 -2.04
CA ASN A 112 -7.35 -13.23 -1.20
C ASN A 112 -7.75 -13.26 0.28
N VAL A 113 -9.02 -13.06 0.61
CA VAL A 113 -9.52 -13.12 2.00
C VAL A 113 -9.33 -14.53 2.57
N GLN A 114 -9.65 -15.57 1.80
CA GLN A 114 -9.43 -16.96 2.19
C GLN A 114 -7.93 -17.21 2.48
N ARG A 115 -7.03 -16.68 1.65
CA ARG A 115 -5.59 -16.80 1.87
C ARG A 115 -5.15 -16.10 3.17
N LEU A 116 -5.69 -14.91 3.45
CA LEU A 116 -5.41 -14.20 4.70
C LEU A 116 -5.88 -14.99 5.91
N VAL A 117 -7.11 -15.51 5.89
CA VAL A 117 -7.64 -16.40 6.94
C VAL A 117 -6.69 -17.58 7.16
N ARG A 118 -6.27 -18.26 6.09
CA ARG A 118 -5.32 -19.38 6.19
C ARG A 118 -4.00 -18.97 6.84
N ILE A 119 -3.40 -17.86 6.42
CA ILE A 119 -2.12 -17.39 6.98
C ILE A 119 -2.24 -17.11 8.47
N PHE A 120 -3.26 -16.36 8.89
CA PHE A 120 -3.42 -15.98 10.30
C PHE A 120 -3.86 -17.15 11.18
N THR A 121 -4.67 -18.07 10.67
CA THR A 121 -4.99 -19.32 11.38
C THR A 121 -3.74 -20.17 11.59
N GLN A 122 -2.87 -20.28 10.57
CA GLN A 122 -1.58 -20.98 10.71
C GLN A 122 -0.61 -20.25 11.63
N ALA A 123 -0.73 -18.94 11.78
CA ALA A 123 0.01 -18.14 12.77
C ALA A 123 -0.54 -18.29 14.21
N GLY A 124 -1.56 -19.14 14.43
CA GLY A 124 -2.09 -19.45 15.75
C GLY A 124 -3.27 -18.58 16.20
N LEU A 125 -3.87 -17.79 15.30
CA LEU A 125 -5.03 -16.95 15.62
C LEU A 125 -6.36 -17.63 15.30
N ASN A 126 -7.38 -17.36 16.11
CA ASN A 126 -8.77 -17.62 15.76
C ASN A 126 -9.33 -16.46 14.92
N VAL A 127 -9.49 -16.67 13.62
CA VAL A 127 -9.87 -15.63 12.67
C VAL A 127 -11.35 -15.77 12.30
N ARG A 128 -12.11 -14.68 12.44
CA ARG A 128 -13.49 -14.58 11.94
C ARG A 128 -13.68 -13.33 11.11
N LEU A 129 -14.65 -13.37 10.20
CA LEU A 129 -14.90 -12.31 9.23
C LEU A 129 -16.10 -11.45 9.65
N GLY A 130 -15.87 -10.15 9.83
CA GLY A 130 -16.94 -9.19 10.13
C GLY A 130 -17.25 -8.30 8.94
N SER A 131 -18.49 -8.30 8.49
CA SER A 131 -18.93 -7.48 7.36
C SER A 131 -19.35 -6.07 7.79
N LEU A 132 -18.90 -5.07 7.05
CA LEU A 132 -19.41 -3.69 7.14
C LEU A 132 -20.72 -3.49 6.37
N ASP A 133 -21.16 -4.48 5.59
CA ASP A 133 -22.42 -4.44 4.86
C ASP A 133 -23.60 -4.63 5.83
N GLU A 134 -24.40 -3.58 6.01
CA GLU A 134 -25.56 -3.60 6.89
C GLU A 134 -26.66 -4.56 6.39
N ALA A 135 -26.65 -5.02 5.14
CA ALA A 135 -27.59 -6.02 4.64
C ALA A 135 -27.35 -7.41 5.24
N ILE A 136 -26.12 -7.70 5.70
CA ILE A 136 -25.80 -8.96 6.38
C ILE A 136 -26.29 -8.87 7.83
N LYS A 137 -27.38 -9.57 8.14
CA LYS A 137 -27.99 -9.60 9.48
C LYS A 137 -27.79 -10.91 10.25
N ALA A 138 -27.26 -11.94 9.58
CA ALA A 138 -26.95 -13.25 10.13
C ALA A 138 -25.66 -13.78 9.48
N PRO A 139 -25.01 -14.80 10.05
CA PRO A 139 -23.88 -15.46 9.39
C PRO A 139 -24.27 -15.94 7.99
N THR A 140 -23.59 -15.42 6.98
CA THR A 140 -23.88 -15.67 5.57
C THR A 140 -22.70 -16.40 4.93
N PRO A 141 -22.88 -17.67 4.50
CA PRO A 141 -21.89 -18.38 3.73
C PRO A 141 -21.69 -17.75 2.34
N VAL A 142 -20.45 -17.71 1.89
CA VAL A 142 -20.03 -17.23 0.57
C VAL A 142 -19.17 -18.33 -0.06
N ALA A 143 -19.69 -18.93 -1.12
CA ALA A 143 -19.00 -19.99 -1.86
C ALA A 143 -17.80 -19.43 -2.64
N LEU A 144 -16.70 -20.18 -2.63
CA LEU A 144 -15.46 -19.87 -3.33
C LEU A 144 -15.32 -20.72 -4.60
N PRO A 145 -14.54 -20.27 -5.60
CA PRO A 145 -14.33 -21.03 -6.84
C PRO A 145 -13.68 -22.41 -6.65
N ASP A 146 -12.98 -22.62 -5.54
CA ASP A 146 -12.31 -23.89 -5.20
C ASP A 146 -13.24 -24.88 -4.47
N GLY A 147 -14.51 -24.53 -4.28
CA GLY A 147 -15.52 -25.34 -3.59
C GLY A 147 -15.54 -25.20 -2.07
N SER A 148 -14.64 -24.38 -1.50
CA SER A 148 -14.70 -24.03 -0.08
C SER A 148 -15.62 -22.84 0.17
N GLU A 149 -15.81 -22.46 1.44
CA GLU A 149 -16.71 -21.38 1.83
C GLU A 149 -16.07 -20.44 2.86
N LEU A 150 -16.43 -19.16 2.78
CA LEU A 150 -16.19 -18.17 3.82
C LEU A 150 -17.50 -17.81 4.50
N VAL A 151 -17.48 -17.53 5.80
CA VAL A 151 -18.67 -17.08 6.53
C VAL A 151 -18.49 -15.62 6.90
N LEU A 152 -19.33 -14.75 6.33
CA LEU A 152 -19.38 -13.33 6.68
C LEU A 152 -20.42 -13.11 7.77
N GLU A 153 -20.05 -12.40 8.81
CA GLU A 153 -20.91 -12.20 9.97
C GLU A 153 -21.21 -10.72 10.22
N PRO A 154 -22.41 -10.40 10.74
CA PRO A 154 -22.74 -9.04 11.12
C PRO A 154 -21.84 -8.55 12.24
N LEU A 155 -21.25 -7.38 12.07
CA LEU A 155 -20.51 -6.70 13.13
C LEU A 155 -21.44 -6.29 14.27
N LEU A 156 -21.04 -6.63 15.50
CA LEU A 156 -21.76 -6.26 16.71
C LEU A 156 -20.91 -5.31 17.54
N ARG A 157 -21.47 -4.16 17.89
CA ARG A 157 -20.82 -3.20 18.78
C ARG A 157 -21.44 -3.28 20.17
N THR A 158 -20.64 -3.61 21.18
CA THR A 158 -21.11 -3.75 22.56
C THR A 158 -20.13 -3.05 23.50
N ARG A 159 -20.63 -2.12 24.31
CA ARG A 159 -19.84 -1.35 25.30
C ARG A 159 -18.57 -0.73 24.72
N GLY A 160 -18.65 -0.19 23.50
CA GLY A 160 -17.51 0.47 22.85
C GLY A 160 -16.52 -0.46 22.14
N ARG A 161 -16.68 -1.78 22.24
CA ARG A 161 -15.90 -2.80 21.52
C ARG A 161 -16.66 -3.32 20.30
N LEU A 162 -15.92 -3.72 19.27
CA LEU A 162 -16.43 -4.31 18.04
C LEU A 162 -16.09 -5.80 18.00
N GLY A 163 -17.09 -6.65 17.81
CA GLY A 163 -16.91 -8.09 17.74
C GLY A 163 -17.99 -8.75 16.89
N LEU A 164 -18.14 -10.05 17.07
CA LEU A 164 -19.20 -10.85 16.46
C LEU A 164 -19.97 -11.57 17.58
N LYS A 165 -20.97 -12.37 17.20
CA LYS A 165 -21.68 -13.20 18.16
C LYS A 165 -20.69 -14.18 18.83
N ASP A 166 -20.62 -14.10 20.16
CA ASP A 166 -19.75 -14.89 21.03
C ASP A 166 -18.26 -14.80 20.65
N PHE A 167 -17.83 -13.63 20.12
CA PHE A 167 -16.47 -13.39 19.69
C PHE A 167 -16.03 -11.96 19.96
N ASP A 168 -15.12 -11.82 20.92
CA ASP A 168 -14.49 -10.56 21.28
C ASP A 168 -13.01 -10.58 20.84
N PRO A 169 -12.64 -9.82 19.79
CA PRO A 169 -11.26 -9.73 19.31
C PRO A 169 -10.45 -8.68 20.07
N CYS A 170 -9.16 -8.93 20.27
CA CYS A 170 -8.21 -7.90 20.71
C CYS A 170 -7.74 -7.04 19.54
N THR A 171 -7.71 -7.63 18.34
CA THR A 171 -7.18 -7.03 17.12
C THR A 171 -8.20 -7.11 15.99
N ILE A 172 -8.36 -5.99 15.30
CA ILE A 172 -9.23 -5.82 14.14
C ILE A 172 -8.33 -5.48 12.96
N LEU A 173 -8.26 -6.39 11.99
CA LEU A 173 -7.50 -6.19 10.76
C LEU A 173 -8.45 -5.77 9.65
N LEU A 174 -8.20 -4.61 9.07
CA LEU A 174 -8.95 -4.08 7.94
C LEU A 174 -8.29 -4.52 6.64
N ASN A 175 -9.00 -5.27 5.80
CA ASN A 175 -8.66 -5.45 4.39
C ASN A 175 -9.58 -4.63 3.47
N ASN A 176 -10.12 -3.55 4.03
CA ASN A 176 -10.98 -2.56 3.39
C ASN A 176 -10.27 -1.20 3.49
N ASP A 177 -10.09 -0.53 2.36
CA ASP A 177 -9.33 0.73 2.27
C ASP A 177 -10.04 1.95 2.85
N LEU A 178 -11.31 1.81 3.21
CA LEU A 178 -12.19 2.87 3.72
C LEU A 178 -12.27 4.07 2.76
N SER A 179 -12.26 3.79 1.46
CA SER A 179 -12.39 4.80 0.39
C SER A 179 -13.71 5.58 0.46
N ALA A 180 -14.80 4.95 0.90
CA ALA A 180 -16.09 5.60 1.16
C ALA A 180 -16.15 6.39 2.48
N GLY A 181 -15.03 6.49 3.20
CA GLY A 181 -14.95 7.09 4.54
C GLY A 181 -15.01 6.05 5.65
N VAL A 182 -14.78 6.50 6.89
CA VAL A 182 -14.72 5.63 8.07
C VAL A 182 -16.12 5.39 8.63
N PRO A 183 -16.65 4.15 8.61
CA PRO A 183 -17.96 3.84 9.17
C PRO A 183 -18.01 4.08 10.68
N ARG A 184 -19.18 4.48 11.20
CA ARG A 184 -19.40 4.72 12.64
C ARG A 184 -19.02 3.52 13.51
N ALA A 185 -19.19 2.30 13.00
CA ALA A 185 -18.81 1.07 13.69
C ALA A 185 -17.32 1.02 14.07
N LEU A 186 -16.44 1.62 13.27
CA LEU A 186 -14.99 1.61 13.46
C LEU A 186 -14.46 2.81 14.27
N GLN A 187 -15.31 3.80 14.55
CA GLN A 187 -14.91 5.03 15.26
C GLN A 187 -14.90 4.81 16.78
N HIS A 188 -13.99 5.46 17.50
CA HIS A 188 -13.91 5.43 18.97
C HIS A 188 -13.73 4.02 19.56
N LEU A 189 -12.94 3.17 18.90
CA LEU A 189 -12.48 1.89 19.45
C LEU A 189 -11.17 2.14 20.21
N HIS A 190 -11.24 2.22 21.53
CA HIS A 190 -10.10 2.56 22.38
C HIS A 190 -9.40 1.34 22.98
N GLU A 191 -10.09 0.20 23.05
CA GLU A 191 -9.63 -1.01 23.72
C GLU A 191 -9.21 -2.13 22.75
N GLN A 192 -9.24 -1.86 21.45
CA GLN A 192 -8.93 -2.83 20.41
C GLN A 192 -7.97 -2.21 19.41
N TYR A 193 -6.99 -3.00 18.96
CA TYR A 193 -6.05 -2.56 17.95
C TYR A 193 -6.71 -2.62 16.58
N LEU A 194 -6.85 -1.47 15.93
CA LEU A 194 -7.33 -1.38 14.57
C LEU A 194 -6.15 -1.18 13.61
N LEU A 195 -5.95 -2.15 12.72
CA LEU A 195 -4.78 -2.26 11.86
C LEU A 195 -5.22 -2.30 10.38
N PRO A 196 -4.62 -1.50 9.49
CA PRO A 196 -3.90 -0.26 9.78
C PRO A 196 -4.77 0.76 10.56
N PRO A 197 -4.16 1.76 11.22
CA PRO A 197 -4.93 2.78 11.93
C PRO A 197 -5.76 3.65 10.96
N LEU A 198 -6.89 4.19 11.42
CA LEU A 198 -7.86 4.92 10.58
C LEU A 198 -7.29 6.10 9.81
N HIS A 199 -6.28 6.79 10.35
CA HIS A 199 -5.63 7.90 9.65
C HIS A 199 -4.84 7.45 8.41
N ALA A 200 -4.58 6.15 8.27
CA ALA A 200 -4.00 5.53 7.08
C ALA A 200 -5.07 5.17 6.01
N GLY A 201 -6.36 5.29 6.35
CA GLY A 201 -7.48 5.06 5.44
C GLY A 201 -7.47 6.01 4.24
N TRP A 202 -8.00 5.54 3.11
CA TRP A 202 -7.98 6.25 1.83
C TRP A 202 -8.76 7.58 1.86
N GLY A 203 -9.79 7.68 2.70
CA GLY A 203 -10.57 8.90 2.89
C GLY A 203 -9.86 10.05 3.63
N VAL A 204 -8.78 9.77 4.38
CA VAL A 204 -8.09 10.77 5.22
C VAL A 204 -6.66 11.02 4.76
N ARG A 205 -5.98 10.00 4.24
CA ARG A 205 -4.57 10.13 3.84
C ARG A 205 -4.39 11.08 2.65
N ARG A 206 -3.21 11.70 2.60
CA ARG A 206 -2.79 12.59 1.51
C ARG A 206 -1.62 11.98 0.78
N LYS A 207 -1.71 11.86 -0.55
CA LYS A 207 -0.62 11.32 -1.39
C LYS A 207 0.61 12.22 -1.35
N SER A 208 0.42 13.53 -1.26
CA SER A 208 1.46 14.55 -1.07
C SER A 208 2.34 14.26 0.14
N ARG A 209 1.73 13.98 1.30
CA ARG A 209 2.44 13.62 2.53
C ARG A 209 3.23 12.31 2.40
N HIS A 210 2.65 11.32 1.72
CA HIS A 210 3.35 10.06 1.43
C HIS A 210 4.59 10.32 0.54
N CYS A 211 4.43 11.08 -0.55
CA CYS A 211 5.55 11.42 -1.44
C CYS A 211 6.66 12.19 -0.71
N GLN A 212 6.30 13.15 0.14
CA GLN A 212 7.24 13.89 0.98
C GLN A 212 8.00 12.96 1.94
N SER A 213 7.27 12.09 2.65
CA SER A 213 7.88 11.13 3.59
C SER A 213 8.85 10.19 2.87
N TYR A 214 8.46 9.69 1.68
CA TYR A 214 9.32 8.84 0.87
C TYR A 214 10.53 9.58 0.30
N GLU A 215 10.41 10.86 -0.04
CA GLU A 215 11.54 11.70 -0.46
C GLU A 215 12.61 11.81 0.63
N GLU A 216 12.19 12.02 1.88
CA GLU A 216 13.10 12.09 3.02
C GLU A 216 13.84 10.77 3.25
N VAL A 217 13.11 9.65 3.22
CA VAL A 217 13.68 8.29 3.35
C VAL A 217 14.65 8.00 2.21
N ALA A 218 14.25 8.28 0.96
CA ALA A 218 15.09 8.05 -0.22
C ALA A 218 16.38 8.89 -0.19
N LYS A 219 16.32 10.14 0.27
CA LYS A 219 17.51 10.99 0.44
C LYS A 219 18.47 10.45 1.50
N LYS A 220 17.95 10.04 2.66
CA LYS A 220 18.77 9.44 3.74
C LYS A 220 19.44 8.15 3.26
N PHE A 221 18.67 7.28 2.61
CA PHE A 221 19.16 6.01 2.08
C PHE A 221 20.18 6.21 0.95
N ALA A 222 19.93 7.13 0.02
CA ALA A 222 20.86 7.43 -1.06
C ALA A 222 22.17 8.02 -0.54
N LYS A 223 22.13 8.84 0.53
CA LYS A 223 23.33 9.32 1.21
C LYS A 223 24.16 8.19 1.83
N LEU A 224 23.51 7.19 2.43
CA LEU A 224 24.19 6.00 2.97
C LEU A 224 24.96 5.24 1.89
N LEU A 225 24.38 5.10 0.69
CA LEU A 225 24.96 4.36 -0.44
C LEU A 225 25.83 5.21 -1.38
N GLY A 226 25.94 6.52 -1.12
CA GLY A 226 26.65 7.47 -1.98
C GLY A 226 26.11 7.52 -3.42
N MET A 227 24.79 7.36 -3.59
CA MET A 227 24.12 7.32 -4.90
C MET A 227 23.16 8.50 -5.10
N ASP A 228 22.71 8.71 -6.32
CA ASP A 228 21.68 9.70 -6.63
C ASP A 228 20.29 9.20 -6.16
N PRO A 229 19.57 9.92 -5.27
CA PRO A 229 18.23 9.53 -4.84
C PRO A 229 17.23 9.45 -5.99
N TRP A 230 17.47 10.12 -7.12
CA TRP A 230 16.60 10.02 -8.29
C TRP A 230 16.47 8.59 -8.83
N LEU A 231 17.45 7.71 -8.61
CA LEU A 231 17.38 6.32 -9.07
C LEU A 231 16.26 5.52 -8.39
N ILE A 232 15.83 5.94 -7.19
CA ILE A 232 14.79 5.27 -6.41
C ILE A 232 13.56 6.14 -6.11
N HIS A 233 13.66 7.45 -6.32
CA HIS A 233 12.59 8.41 -5.98
C HIS A 233 12.04 9.11 -7.23
N PRO A 234 10.75 8.93 -7.59
CA PRO A 234 10.09 9.74 -8.61
C PRO A 234 9.96 11.18 -8.13
N MET A 235 10.33 12.17 -8.95
CA MET A 235 10.14 13.58 -8.60
C MET A 235 8.65 13.88 -8.47
N THR A 236 8.30 14.68 -7.47
CA THR A 236 6.90 15.09 -7.23
C THR A 236 6.77 16.59 -7.08
N ALA A 237 5.55 17.08 -7.27
CA ALA A 237 5.15 18.46 -7.08
C ALA A 237 3.71 18.49 -6.58
N THR A 238 3.41 19.44 -5.72
CA THR A 238 2.08 19.62 -5.11
C THR A 238 1.71 21.09 -5.13
N GLY A 239 0.51 21.43 -4.65
CA GLY A 239 0.11 22.81 -4.39
C GLY A 239 -0.58 23.52 -5.57
N VAL A 240 -1.13 22.77 -6.52
CA VAL A 240 -2.01 23.33 -7.55
C VAL A 240 -3.45 22.96 -7.20
N GLU A 241 -4.27 23.97 -6.97
CA GLU A 241 -5.71 23.81 -6.88
C GLU A 241 -6.30 23.98 -8.28
N VAL A 242 -7.09 23.00 -8.72
CA VAL A 242 -7.68 22.97 -10.06
C VAL A 242 -9.14 22.59 -9.94
N ASP A 243 -9.99 23.36 -10.58
CA ASP A 243 -11.37 22.96 -10.87
C ASP A 243 -11.49 22.70 -12.37
N PHE A 244 -11.56 21.42 -12.72
CA PHE A 244 -11.69 20.98 -14.12
C PHE A 244 -13.07 21.33 -14.73
N ALA A 245 -14.08 21.62 -13.91
CA ALA A 245 -15.40 22.01 -14.42
C ALA A 245 -15.43 23.48 -14.88
N SER A 246 -14.83 24.38 -14.09
CA SER A 246 -14.73 25.80 -14.45
C SER A 246 -13.48 26.16 -15.26
N GLY A 247 -12.49 25.27 -15.30
CA GLY A 247 -11.16 25.53 -15.89
C GLY A 247 -10.25 26.39 -15.01
N ALA A 248 -10.69 26.77 -13.81
CA ALA A 248 -9.88 27.55 -12.88
C ALA A 248 -8.65 26.73 -12.43
N GLY A 249 -7.47 27.35 -12.47
CA GLY A 249 -6.21 26.73 -12.06
C GLY A 249 -5.52 25.87 -13.12
N LEU A 250 -6.09 25.74 -14.34
CA LEU A 250 -5.45 24.98 -15.43
C LEU A 250 -4.10 25.58 -15.86
N ASP A 251 -3.97 26.92 -15.91
CA ASP A 251 -2.70 27.57 -16.25
C ASP A 251 -1.60 27.28 -15.21
N ALA A 252 -1.98 27.22 -13.93
CA ALA A 252 -1.07 26.86 -12.85
C ALA A 252 -0.66 25.39 -12.93
N LEU A 253 -1.60 24.50 -13.29
CA LEU A 253 -1.33 23.08 -13.53
C LEU A 253 -0.36 22.89 -14.70
N GLN A 254 -0.62 23.58 -15.82
CA GLN A 254 0.23 23.56 -17.01
C GLN A 254 1.64 24.03 -16.69
N THR A 255 1.78 25.14 -15.98
CA THR A 255 3.08 25.68 -15.55
C THR A 255 3.84 24.68 -14.68
N GLN A 256 3.15 24.06 -13.72
CA GLN A 256 3.76 23.07 -12.83
C GLN A 256 4.15 21.79 -13.60
N ALA A 257 3.32 21.33 -14.54
CA ALA A 257 3.60 20.19 -15.38
C ALA A 257 4.85 20.43 -16.25
N ASP A 258 4.97 21.59 -16.90
CA ASP A 258 6.15 21.94 -17.70
C ASP A 258 7.43 22.02 -16.84
N ALA A 259 7.34 22.64 -15.66
CA ALA A 259 8.45 22.71 -14.73
C ALA A 259 8.94 21.30 -14.31
N GLN A 260 8.01 20.37 -14.07
CA GLN A 260 8.35 18.98 -13.74
C GLN A 260 8.92 18.23 -14.95
N LEU A 261 8.32 18.36 -16.14
CA LEU A 261 8.84 17.78 -17.38
C LEU A 261 10.28 18.25 -17.64
N THR A 262 10.58 19.54 -17.42
CA THR A 262 11.93 20.10 -17.56
C THR A 262 12.93 19.48 -16.58
N LYS A 263 12.54 19.25 -15.32
CA LYS A 263 13.39 18.53 -14.36
C LYS A 263 13.66 17.09 -14.79
N VAL A 264 12.66 16.38 -15.30
CA VAL A 264 12.80 15.01 -15.81
C VAL A 264 13.70 14.98 -17.05
N ARG A 265 13.50 15.89 -18.02
CA ARG A 265 14.36 16.04 -19.22
C ARG A 265 15.83 16.19 -18.84
N ARG A 266 16.14 16.99 -17.82
CA ARG A 266 17.52 17.18 -17.33
C ARG A 266 18.13 15.87 -16.83
N LYS A 267 17.40 15.09 -16.03
CA LYS A 267 17.88 13.79 -15.54
C LYS A 267 18.00 12.76 -16.67
N TYR A 268 17.08 12.76 -17.62
CA TYR A 268 17.19 11.87 -18.77
C TYR A 268 18.45 12.19 -19.58
N LYS A 269 18.78 13.47 -19.79
CA LYS A 269 20.04 13.87 -20.42
C LYS A 269 21.27 13.43 -19.62
N GLU A 270 21.25 13.57 -18.30
CA GLU A 270 22.33 13.15 -17.39
C GLU A 270 22.63 11.65 -17.50
N TYR A 271 21.59 10.81 -17.59
CA TYR A 271 21.72 9.35 -17.69
C TYR A 271 21.66 8.81 -19.13
N GLY A 272 21.74 9.67 -20.14
CA GLY A 272 21.67 9.26 -21.56
C GLY A 272 20.37 8.54 -21.96
N THR A 273 19.28 8.83 -21.27
CA THR A 273 17.96 8.22 -21.51
C THR A 273 17.26 8.90 -22.68
N ASN A 274 16.92 8.12 -23.71
CA ASN A 274 16.26 8.60 -24.94
C ASN A 274 14.72 8.49 -24.92
N GLU A 275 14.15 8.05 -23.80
CA GLU A 275 12.71 7.93 -23.62
C GLU A 275 12.01 9.30 -23.55
N LYS A 276 10.74 9.37 -24.00
CA LYS A 276 9.96 10.62 -23.87
C LYS A 276 9.54 10.83 -22.39
N PRO A 277 9.90 11.96 -21.76
CA PRO A 277 9.44 12.29 -20.41
C PRO A 277 7.92 12.37 -20.32
N PHE A 278 7.38 12.06 -19.15
CA PHE A 278 5.97 12.23 -18.84
C PHE A 278 5.82 12.58 -17.35
N VAL A 279 4.71 13.20 -17.00
CA VAL A 279 4.29 13.39 -15.61
C VAL A 279 2.90 12.79 -15.42
N VAL A 280 2.62 12.31 -14.20
CA VAL A 280 1.32 11.75 -13.85
C VAL A 280 0.60 12.72 -12.94
N VAL A 281 -0.55 13.19 -13.38
CA VAL A 281 -1.42 14.07 -12.60
C VAL A 281 -2.34 13.20 -11.76
N LYS A 282 -2.35 13.43 -10.45
CA LYS A 282 -3.12 12.67 -9.46
C LYS A 282 -3.83 13.63 -8.52
N THR A 283 -5.06 13.31 -8.12
CA THR A 283 -5.68 13.98 -6.98
C THR A 283 -4.96 13.59 -5.68
N ASP A 284 -4.80 14.57 -4.79
CA ASP A 284 -4.11 14.36 -3.52
C ASP A 284 -4.94 13.55 -2.53
N SER A 285 -6.26 13.80 -2.48
CA SER A 285 -7.23 12.99 -1.75
C SER A 285 -7.75 11.85 -2.60
N GLY A 286 -7.89 10.69 -1.97
CA GLY A 286 -8.25 9.45 -2.62
C GLY A 286 -9.75 9.22 -2.85
N ALA A 287 -10.62 9.73 -1.97
CA ALA A 287 -12.05 9.40 -1.98
C ALA A 287 -12.85 10.08 -3.10
N HIS A 288 -12.42 11.27 -3.55
CA HIS A 288 -13.18 12.11 -4.48
C HIS A 288 -12.24 12.79 -5.47
N GLY A 289 -11.90 12.10 -6.55
CA GLY A 289 -10.98 12.61 -7.55
C GLY A 289 -11.14 11.98 -8.92
N PHE A 290 -10.52 12.58 -9.92
CA PHE A 290 -10.43 12.00 -11.27
C PHE A 290 -9.42 10.87 -11.32
N SER A 291 -9.60 9.97 -12.29
CA SER A 291 -8.64 8.89 -12.58
C SER A 291 -7.28 9.48 -12.98
N PRO A 292 -6.15 9.03 -12.39
CA PRO A 292 -4.83 9.50 -12.76
C PRO A 292 -4.61 9.46 -14.28
N PHE A 293 -4.04 10.52 -14.84
CA PHE A 293 -3.69 10.60 -16.25
C PHE A 293 -2.24 11.07 -16.42
N SER A 294 -1.66 10.73 -17.56
CA SER A 294 -0.28 11.08 -17.91
C SER A 294 -0.26 12.15 -18.99
N VAL A 295 0.56 13.17 -18.82
CA VAL A 295 0.83 14.20 -19.84
C VAL A 295 2.30 14.18 -20.24
N ARG A 296 2.58 14.49 -21.51
CA ARG A 296 3.94 14.45 -22.08
C ARG A 296 4.39 15.80 -22.59
N ASP A 297 3.44 16.70 -22.82
CA ASP A 297 3.63 18.11 -23.10
C ASP A 297 2.77 18.94 -22.15
N ALA A 298 3.13 20.21 -21.95
CA ALA A 298 2.35 21.11 -21.12
C ALA A 298 0.99 21.43 -21.75
N LYS A 299 0.86 21.30 -23.07
CA LYS A 299 -0.38 21.53 -23.82
C LYS A 299 -1.39 20.38 -23.73
N ASP A 300 -0.95 19.19 -23.32
CA ASP A 300 -1.79 18.00 -23.16
C ASP A 300 -2.65 18.11 -21.87
#